data_AF-A0A3D5ZNT5-F1
#
_entry.id   AF-A0A3D5ZNT5-F1
#
_cell.length_a   1.000
_cell.length_b   1.000
_cell.length_c   1.000
_cell.angle_alpha   90.00
_cell.angle_beta   90.00
_cell.angle_gamma   90.00
#
_symmetry.space_group_name_H-M   'P 1'
#
loop_
_entity.id
_entity.type
_entity.pdbx_description
1 polymer ?
#
loop_
_entity_poly.entity_id
_entity_poly.type
_entity_poly.pdbx_seq_one_letter_code
_entity_poly.pdbx_strand_id
1 'polypeptide(L)' 'MPTPHISAKAGDFAPTVLMPGDPLRAKYIAEHYLENPVLVNNVRGVQGYTGTYKGKRVS' A
#
# COMPACT_ATOMS: atom_id res chain seq x y z
N MET A 1 9.17 -10.22 9.16
CA MET A 1 9.55 -9.32 10.26
C MET A 1 9.40 -7.88 9.76
N PRO A 2 8.82 -6.96 10.54
CA PRO A 2 8.76 -5.55 10.18
C PRO A 2 10.17 -4.95 10.11
N THR A 3 10.32 -3.83 9.40
CA THR A 3 11.57 -3.07 9.28
C THR A 3 11.45 -1.73 10.03
N PRO A 4 12.54 -0.98 10.26
CA PRO A 4 12.48 0.31 10.95
C PRO A 4 11.60 1.38 10.26
N HIS A 5 11.28 1.21 8.98
CA HIS A 5 10.53 2.19 8.18
C HIS A 5 9.21 1.65 7.62
N ILE A 6 9.00 0.34 7.71
CA ILE A 6 7.83 -0.34 7.16
C ILE A 6 7.35 -1.40 8.17
N SER A 7 6.19 -1.16 8.80
CA SER A 7 5.61 -2.02 9.83
C SER A 7 4.81 -3.22 9.29
N ALA A 8 4.67 -3.32 7.96
CA ALA A 8 3.93 -4.37 7.30
C ALA A 8 4.53 -5.76 7.55
N LYS A 9 3.68 -6.79 7.59
CA LYS A 9 4.08 -8.19 7.68
C LYS A 9 4.45 -8.74 6.30
N ALA A 10 5.16 -9.87 6.30
CA ALA A 10 5.43 -10.60 5.07
C ALA A 10 4.09 -11.03 4.45
N GLY A 11 3.89 -10.71 3.18
CA GLY A 11 2.64 -10.98 2.47
C GLY A 11 1.57 -9.91 2.59
N ASP A 12 1.80 -8.80 3.31
CA ASP A 12 0.87 -7.65 3.32
C ASP A 12 0.94 -6.85 2.02
N PHE A 13 2.14 -6.67 1.47
CA PHE A 13 2.36 -6.09 0.14
C PHE A 13 2.11 -7.11 -0.97
N ALA A 14 1.60 -6.63 -2.10
CA ALA A 14 1.51 -7.38 -3.34
C ALA A 14 2.90 -7.52 -4.01
N PRO A 15 3.07 -8.50 -4.92
CA PRO A 15 4.29 -8.59 -5.73
C PRO A 15 4.51 -7.38 -6.66
N THR A 16 3.43 -6.71 -7.06
CA THR A 16 3.46 -5.51 -7.89
C THR A 16 3.14 -4.28 -7.05
N VAL A 17 4.04 -3.30 -7.03
CA VAL A 17 3.94 -2.10 -6.20
C VAL A 17 4.09 -0.82 -7.03
N LEU A 18 3.18 0.13 -6.87
CA LEU A 18 3.28 1.50 -7.36
C LEU A 18 3.83 2.39 -6.24
N MET A 19 4.89 3.16 -6.54
CA MET A 19 5.61 3.93 -5.52
C MET A 19 5.54 5.44 -5.81
N PRO A 20 4.39 6.11 -5.58
CA PRO A 20 4.34 7.56 -5.64
C PRO A 20 5.18 8.15 -4.50
N GLY A 21 5.90 9.24 -4.77
CA GLY A 21 6.72 9.90 -3.74
C GLY A 21 5.91 10.60 -2.64
N ASP A 22 4.66 10.99 -2.94
CA ASP A 22 3.75 11.64 -1.99
C ASP A 22 2.81 10.61 -1.33
N PRO A 23 2.84 10.46 0.01
CA PRO A 23 1.93 9.56 0.74
C PRO A 23 0.44 9.85 0.51
N LEU A 24 0.06 11.12 0.34
CA LEU A 24 -1.33 11.49 0.07
C LEU A 24 -1.76 11.08 -1.34
N ARG A 25 -0.81 11.00 -2.27
CA ARG A 25 -1.05 10.42 -3.59
C ARG A 25 -1.23 8.90 -3.51
N ALA A 26 -0.47 8.20 -2.65
CA ALA A 26 -0.69 6.78 -2.41
C ALA A 26 -2.10 6.52 -1.88
N LYS A 27 -2.55 7.32 -0.92
CA LYS A 27 -3.93 7.29 -0.40
C LYS A 27 -4.96 7.53 -1.49
N TYR A 28 -4.79 8.60 -2.27
CA TYR A 28 -5.70 8.93 -3.36
C TYR A 28 -5.83 7.76 -4.36
N ILE A 29 -4.70 7.17 -4.76
CA ILE A 29 -4.70 6.02 -5.67
C ILE A 29 -5.44 4.83 -5.05
N ALA A 30 -5.17 4.53 -3.79
CA ALA A 30 -5.80 3.42 -3.09
C ALA A 30 -7.32 3.57 -3.01
N GLU A 31 -7.82 4.76 -2.64
CA GLU A 31 -9.26 5.03 -2.48
C GLU A 31 -10.03 5.07 -3.80
N HIS A 32 -9.39 5.44 -4.91
CA HIS A 32 -10.06 5.64 -6.20
C HIS A 32 -9.91 4.48 -7.17
N TYR A 33 -8.84 3.69 -7.07
CA TYR A 33 -8.53 2.64 -8.06
C TYR A 33 -8.47 1.24 -7.49
N LEU A 34 -8.18 1.07 -6.19
CA LEU A 34 -8.14 -0.26 -5.58
C LEU A 34 -9.50 -0.61 -5.01
N GLU A 35 -9.92 -1.86 -5.23
CA GLU A 35 -11.00 -2.50 -4.50
C GLU A 35 -10.46 -3.02 -3.17
N ASN A 36 -11.23 -2.84 -2.09
CA ASN A 36 -10.87 -3.26 -0.72
C ASN A 36 -9.45 -2.83 -0.27
N PRO A 37 -9.09 -1.54 -0.38
CA PRO A 37 -7.75 -1.09 0.01
C PRO A 37 -7.56 -1.22 1.53
N VAL A 38 -6.44 -1.80 1.92
CA VAL A 38 -5.99 -1.94 3.31
C VAL A 38 -4.71 -1.12 3.50
N LEU A 39 -4.68 -0.24 4.50
CA LEU A 39 -3.47 0.47 4.90
C LEU A 39 -2.52 -0.51 5.62
N VAL A 40 -1.41 -0.85 4.98
CA VAL A 40 -0.43 -1.82 5.50
C VAL A 40 0.79 -1.16 6.14
N ASN A 41 1.04 0.12 5.84
CA ASN A 41 2.10 0.90 6.48
C ASN A 41 1.69 2.35 6.68
N ASN A 42 2.10 2.93 7.81
CA ASN A 42 2.01 4.38 8.05
C ASN A 42 3.17 4.89 8.94
N VAL A 43 4.27 4.13 9.01
CA VAL A 43 5.45 4.55 9.77
C VAL A 43 6.01 5.84 9.16
N ARG A 44 6.27 6.84 10.00
CA ARG A 44 6.75 8.19 9.60
C ARG A 44 5.82 8.93 8.62
N GLY A 45 4.53 8.56 8.57
CA GLY A 45 3.57 9.13 7.62
C GLY A 45 3.70 8.60 6.19
N VAL A 46 4.56 7.60 5.95
CA VAL A 46 4.70 6.94 4.65
C VAL A 46 3.60 5.90 4.50
N GLN A 47 2.51 6.30 3.85
CA GLN A 47 1.34 5.46 3.66
C GLN A 47 1.57 4.43 2.55
N GLY A 48 1.35 3.16 2.88
CA GLY A 48 1.37 2.04 1.93
C GLY A 48 0.06 1.30 2.01
N TYR A 49 -0.51 0.97 0.86
CA TYR A 49 -1.80 0.30 0.75
C TYR A 49 -1.65 -1.02 -0.01
N THR A 50 -2.59 -1.93 0.19
CA THR A 50 -2.75 -3.11 -0.66
C THR A 50 -4.23 -3.35 -0.90
N GLY A 51 -4.60 -3.60 -2.15
CA GLY A 51 -5.97 -3.95 -2.54
C GLY A 51 -5.97 -4.75 -3.83
N THR A 52 -7.10 -4.76 -4.54
CA THR A 52 -7.22 -5.41 -5.85
C THR A 52 -7.56 -4.41 -6.96
N TYR A 53 -6.87 -4.51 -8.08
CA TYR A 53 -7.21 -3.79 -9.32
C TYR A 53 -7.53 -4.81 -10.40
N LYS A 54 -8.79 -4.83 -10.89
CA LYS A 54 -9.25 -5.78 -11.91
C LYS A 54 -8.92 -7.24 -11.55
N GLY A 55 -9.20 -7.63 -10.31
CA GLY A 55 -8.93 -8.98 -9.79
C GLY A 55 -7.46 -9.30 -9.51
N LYS A 56 -6.52 -8.35 -9.71
CA LYS A 56 -5.09 -8.54 -9.40
C LYS A 56 -4.71 -7.80 -8.13
N ARG A 57 -3.93 -8.44 -7.26
CA ARG A 57 -3.41 -7.81 -6.05
C ARG A 57 -2.32 -6.81 -6.41
N VAL A 58 -2.48 -5.56 -5.96
CA VAL A 58 -1.54 -4.45 -6.22
C VAL A 58 -1.39 -3.62 -4.94
N SER A 59 -0.20 -3.06 -4.75
CA SER A 59 0.13 -2.13 -3.66
C SER A 59 0.58 -0.78 -4.16
#